data_AF-A0A939RDH8-F1
#
_entry.id   AF-A0A939RDH8-F1
#
_cell.length_a   1.000
_cell.length_b   1.000
_cell.length_c   1.000
_cell.angle_alpha   90.00
_cell.angle_beta   90.00
_cell.angle_gamma   90.00
#
_symmetry.space_group_name_H-M   'P 1'
#
loop_
_entity.id
_entity.type
_entity.pdbx_description
1 polymer ?
#
loop_
_entity_poly.entity_id
_entity_poly.type
_entity_poly.pdbx_seq_one_letter_code
_entity_poly.pdbx_strand_id
1 'polypeptide(L)'
;ERKVDLYDIGDGLTLMNIVTKNEAGKTKAVHTYIGYEGNGFACVAHSEGLDQPGVIYSYSSHVRTLKTNLPYLLDCFWSNIKQ
;
A
#
# COMPACT_ATOMS: atom_id res chain seq x y z
N GLU A 1 -13.75 -6.02 7.27
CA GLU A 1 -13.96 -4.64 6.71
C GLU A 1 -12.79 -4.31 5.77
N ARG A 2 -13.01 -3.53 4.71
CA ARG A 2 -11.94 -3.00 3.84
C ARG A 2 -11.99 -1.47 3.84
N LYS A 3 -10.84 -0.84 4.05
CA LYS A 3 -10.66 0.61 3.97
C LYS A 3 -9.66 0.92 2.84
N VAL A 4 -9.96 1.94 2.05
CA VAL A 4 -9.07 2.44 1.01
C VAL A 4 -8.57 3.82 1.44
N ASP A 5 -7.26 4.01 1.42
CA ASP A 5 -6.62 5.31 1.60
C ASP A 5 -5.83 5.66 0.33
N LEU A 6 -6.02 6.88 -0.17
CA LEU A 6 -5.35 7.39 -1.36
C LEU A 6 -4.41 8.54 -0.98
N TYR A 7 -3.25 8.58 -1.61
CA TYR A 7 -2.25 9.61 -1.42
C TYR A 7 -1.74 10.06 -2.79
N ASP A 8 -1.85 11.36 -3.06
CA ASP A 8 -1.13 11.98 -4.18
C ASP A 8 0.37 11.92 -3.87
N ILE A 9 1.14 11.38 -4.82
CA ILE A 9 2.59 11.25 -4.72
C ILE A 9 3.33 12.03 -5.83
N GLY A 10 2.63 12.90 -6.57
CA GLY A 10 3.18 13.74 -7.63
C GLY A 10 3.15 13.08 -9.01
N ASP A 11 3.45 13.86 -10.05
CA ASP A 11 3.61 13.40 -11.44
C ASP A 11 2.39 12.61 -12.00
N GLY A 12 1.19 12.92 -11.54
CA GLY A 12 -0.04 12.21 -11.93
C GLY A 12 -0.15 10.80 -11.33
N LEU A 13 0.69 10.47 -10.36
CA LEU A 13 0.72 9.18 -9.68
C LEU A 13 -0.05 9.24 -8.35
N THR A 14 -0.81 8.20 -8.06
CA THR A 14 -1.54 8.01 -6.80
C THR A 14 -1.09 6.73 -6.13
N LEU A 15 -0.67 6.83 -4.87
CA LEU A 15 -0.45 5.67 -4.01
C LEU A 15 -1.76 5.30 -3.31
N MET A 16 -2.18 4.05 -3.46
CA MET A 16 -3.40 3.51 -2.87
C MET A 16 -3.07 2.38 -1.90
N ASN A 17 -3.52 2.51 -0.65
CA ASN A 17 -3.47 1.45 0.35
C ASN A 17 -4.86 0.85 0.53
N ILE A 18 -4.96 -0.46 0.35
CA ILE A 18 -6.15 -1.26 0.70
C ILE A 18 -5.87 -1.97 2.01
N VAL A 19 -6.47 -1.46 3.09
CA VAL A 19 -6.36 -2.01 4.45
C VAL A 19 -7.52 -2.97 4.70
N THR A 20 -7.20 -4.23 4.93
CA THR A 20 -8.18 -5.26 5.32
C THR A 20 -8.12 -5.45 6.83
N LYS A 21 -9.27 -5.37 7.49
CA LYS A 21 -9.42 -5.68 8.92
C LYS A 21 -10.11 -7.01 9.13
N ASN A 22 -9.70 -7.72 10.18
CA ASN A 22 -10.39 -8.91 10.67
C ASN A 22 -11.69 -8.57 11.41
N GLU A 23 -12.38 -9.59 11.91
CA GLU A 23 -13.68 -9.45 12.61
C GLU A 23 -13.59 -8.61 13.89
N ALA A 24 -12.43 -8.61 14.55
CA ALA A 24 -12.16 -7.80 15.74
C ALA A 24 -11.74 -6.35 15.40
N GLY A 25 -11.74 -5.97 14.12
CA GLY A 25 -11.33 -4.63 13.67
C GLY A 25 -9.82 -4.40 13.62
N LYS A 26 -9.00 -5.41 13.91
CA LYS A 26 -7.53 -5.33 13.81
C LYS A 26 -7.11 -5.42 12.34
N THR A 27 -6.08 -4.66 11.95
CA THR A 27 -5.55 -4.74 10.59
C THR A 27 -4.95 -6.12 10.36
N LYS A 28 -5.45 -6.83 9.34
CA LYS A 28 -5.00 -8.16 8.90
C LYS A 28 -3.99 -8.06 7.77
N ALA A 29 -4.24 -7.18 6.81
CA ALA A 29 -3.38 -7.00 5.65
C ALA A 29 -3.44 -5.57 5.11
N VAL A 30 -2.36 -5.13 4.47
CA VAL A 30 -2.32 -3.92 3.65
C VAL A 30 -1.70 -4.24 2.31
N HIS A 31 -2.44 -3.98 1.24
CA HIS A 31 -1.92 -4.01 -0.12
C HIS A 31 -1.69 -2.57 -0.59
N THR A 32 -0.51 -2.29 -1.10
CA THR A 32 -0.14 -0.97 -1.62
C THR A 32 0.02 -1.04 -3.13
N TYR A 33 -0.67 -0.12 -3.80
CA TYR A 33 -0.65 0.05 -5.24
C TYR A 33 -0.16 1.45 -5.57
N ILE A 34 0.43 1.59 -6.75
CA ILE A 34 0.61 2.89 -7.40
C ILE A 34 -0.21 2.85 -8.68
N GLY A 35 -0.96 3.92 -8.93
CA GLY A 35 -1.68 4.13 -10.17
C GLY A 35 -1.21 5.38 -10.87
N TYR A 36 -1.35 5.39 -12.20
CA TYR A 36 -1.14 6.56 -13.05
C TYR A 36 -2.46 6.94 -13.69
N GLU A 37 -2.75 8.23 -13.74
CA GLU A 37 -4.00 8.74 -14.32
C GLU A 37 -4.23 8.16 -15.73
N GLY A 38 -5.36 7.47 -15.91
CA GLY A 38 -5.74 6.83 -17.18
C GLY A 38 -5.11 5.46 -17.49
N ASN A 39 -4.10 4.99 -16.75
CA ASN A 39 -3.40 3.71 -17.04
C ASN A 39 -3.54 2.63 -15.95
N GLY A 40 -4.43 2.82 -14.97
CA GLY A 40 -4.75 1.80 -13.97
C GLY A 40 -3.75 1.75 -12.80
N PHE A 41 -3.74 0.63 -12.07
CA PHE A 41 -2.98 0.43 -10.83
C PHE A 41 -2.10 -0.81 -10.90
N ALA A 42 -0.87 -0.71 -10.40
CA ALA A 42 0.02 -1.86 -10.20
C ALA A 42 0.33 -2.04 -8.71
N CYS A 43 0.36 -3.30 -8.26
CA CYS A 43 0.74 -3.64 -6.89
C CYS A 43 2.25 -3.41 -6.72
N VAL A 44 2.67 -2.74 -5.64
CA VAL A 44 4.08 -2.43 -5.38
C VAL A 44 4.56 -2.92 -4.02
N ALA A 45 3.64 -3.16 -3.08
CA ALA A 45 3.96 -3.76 -1.80
C ALA A 45 2.74 -4.48 -1.20
N HIS A 46 3.02 -5.44 -0.34
CA HIS A 46 2.00 -6.23 0.32
C HIS A 46 2.47 -6.67 1.70
N SER A 47 1.57 -6.63 2.68
CA SER A 47 1.82 -7.08 4.05
C SER A 47 0.62 -7.85 4.57
N GLU A 48 0.85 -9.09 5.04
CA GLU A 48 -0.18 -9.97 5.60
C GLU A 48 0.18 -10.42 7.02
N GLY A 49 -0.80 -11.03 7.70
CA GLY A 49 -0.62 -11.55 9.04
C GLY A 49 -0.43 -10.46 10.09
N LEU A 50 -0.85 -9.23 9.80
CA LEU A 50 -0.70 -8.07 10.68
C LEU A 50 -1.56 -8.18 11.95
N ASP A 51 -2.51 -9.10 11.95
CA ASP A 51 -3.38 -9.40 13.08
C ASP A 51 -2.87 -10.54 13.97
N GLN A 52 -1.84 -11.27 13.57
CA GLN A 52 -1.33 -12.43 14.29
C GLN A 52 -0.81 -12.09 15.70
N PRO A 53 -0.83 -13.05 16.65
CA PRO A 53 -0.25 -12.87 17.98
C PRO A 53 1.23 -12.46 17.91
N GLY A 54 1.63 -11.49 18.73
CA GLY A 54 3.00 -10.98 18.78
C GLY A 54 3.34 -9.92 17.71
N VAL A 55 2.48 -9.70 16.72
CA VAL A 55 2.71 -8.66 15.70
C VAL A 55 2.32 -7.28 16.24
N ILE A 56 3.31 -6.37 16.26
CA ILE A 56 3.13 -4.95 16.54
C ILE A 56 3.04 -4.22 15.21
N TYR A 57 1.84 -3.76 14.85
CA TYR A 57 1.60 -3.05 13.61
C TYR A 57 0.96 -1.69 13.87
N SER A 58 1.45 -0.68 13.15
CA SER A 58 0.88 0.66 13.14
C SER A 58 0.77 1.16 11.71
N TYR A 59 -0.45 1.50 11.30
CA TYR A 59 -0.71 2.02 9.96
C TYR A 59 0.02 3.34 9.68
N SER A 60 0.15 4.21 10.69
CA SER A 60 0.88 5.47 10.52
C SER A 60 2.39 5.25 10.31
N SER A 61 2.95 4.23 10.95
CA SER A 61 4.36 3.85 10.73
C SER A 61 4.54 3.22 9.35
N HIS A 62 3.62 2.37 8.93
CA HIS A 62 3.60 1.81 7.57
C HIS A 62 3.59 2.90 6.50
N VAL A 63 2.71 3.91 6.61
CA VAL A 63 2.66 5.05 5.67
C VAL A 63 3.97 5.84 5.65
N ARG A 64 4.62 6.04 6.80
CA ARG A 64 5.95 6.67 6.86
C ARG A 64 6.99 5.85 6.10
N THR A 65 7.00 4.54 6.31
CA THR A 65 7.90 3.62 5.60
C THR A 65 7.68 3.65 4.09
N LEU A 66 6.42 3.67 3.62
CA LEU A 66 6.10 3.81 2.20
C LEU A 66 6.65 5.13 1.63
N LYS A 67 6.46 6.25 2.35
CA LYS A 67 7.00 7.55 1.93
C LYS A 67 8.51 7.56 1.85
N THR A 68 9.20 7.00 2.84
CA THR A 68 10.68 6.92 2.84
C THR A 68 11.20 6.04 1.70
N ASN A 69 10.46 4.99 1.31
CA ASN A 69 10.86 4.07 0.25
C ASN A 69 10.19 4.37 -1.09
N LEU A 70 9.61 5.56 -1.28
CA LEU A 70 8.88 5.91 -2.50
C LEU A 70 9.69 5.67 -3.79
N PRO A 71 11.00 6.02 -3.88
CA PRO A 71 11.79 5.74 -5.08
C PRO A 71 11.79 4.25 -5.46
N TYR A 72 11.97 3.36 -4.47
CA TYR A 72 11.95 1.92 -4.70
C TYR A 72 10.55 1.42 -5.14
N LEU A 73 9.48 1.97 -4.55
CA LEU A 73 8.12 1.61 -4.95
C LEU A 73 7.79 2.06 -6.37
N LEU A 74 8.33 3.20 -6.81
CA LEU A 74 8.24 3.66 -8.20
C LEU A 74 8.98 2.72 -9.15
N ASP A 75 10.19 2.26 -8.79
CA ASP A 75 10.92 1.28 -9.59
C ASP A 75 10.13 -0.03 -9.74
N CYS A 76 9.51 -0.52 -8.65
CA CYS A 76 8.60 -1.66 -8.70
C CYS A 76 7.40 -1.39 -9.62
N PHE A 77 6.77 -0.22 -9.50
CA PHE A 77 5.64 0.16 -10.35
C PHE A 77 6.02 0.13 -11.84
N TRP A 78 7.10 0.80 -12.23
CA TRP A 78 7.57 0.84 -13.61
C TRP A 78 7.98 -0.53 -14.14
N SER A 79 8.49 -1.42 -13.28
CA SER A 79 8.80 -2.80 -13.64
C SER A 79 7.55 -3.64 -13.87
N ASN A 80 6.49 -3.38 -13.09
CA ASN A 80 5.23 -4.14 -13.16
C ASN A 80 4.34 -3.72 -14.32
N ILE A 81 4.37 -2.46 -14.76
CA ILE A 81 3.57 -1.98 -15.89
C ILE A 81 4.22 -2.17 -17.27
N LYS A 82 5.50 -2.57 -17.32
CA LYS A 82 6.22 -2.86 -18.58
C LYS A 82 5.99 -4.29 -19.10
N GLN A 83 5.14 -5.07 -18.42
CA GLN A 83 4.68 -6.40 -18.86
C GLN A 83 3.50 -6.26 -19.81
#